data_AF-A0A820KTN1-F1
#
_entry.id   AF-A0A820KTN1-F1
#
_cell.length_a   1.000
_cell.length_b   1.000
_cell.length_c   1.000
_cell.angle_alpha   90.00
_cell.angle_beta   90.00
_cell.angle_gamma   90.00
#
_symmetry.space_group_name_H-M   'P 1'
#
loop_
_entity.id
_entity.type
_entity.pdbx_description
1 polymer ?
#
loop_
_entity_poly.entity_id
_entity_poly.type
_entity_poly.pdbx_seq_one_letter_code
_entity_poly.pdbx_strand_id
1 'polypeptide(L)'
;MFLCADRYALCNFHVSIRALSRPQIAYRSIGFITIFWMIISVHLLIWESIENGRCGVYGIYGQIFGFYVLIFTGIIPISVM
;
A
#
# COMPACT_ATOMS: atom_id res chain seq x y z
N MET A 1 -2.18 -1.81 8.56
CA MET A 1 -0.70 -1.91 8.47
C MET A 1 0.00 -0.95 9.43
N PHE A 2 -0.13 0.39 9.27
CA PHE A 2 0.65 1.34 10.07
C PHE A 2 0.33 1.39 11.57
N LEU A 3 -0.92 1.11 11.98
CA LEU A 3 -1.31 1.10 13.39
C LEU A 3 -0.60 0.02 14.23
N CYS A 4 -0.38 -1.17 13.65
CA CYS A 4 0.33 -2.27 14.33
C CYS A 4 1.83 -1.98 14.41
N ALA A 5 2.43 -1.46 13.33
CA ALA A 5 3.83 -1.05 13.30
C ALA A 5 4.13 0.09 14.30
N ASP A 6 3.21 1.05 14.46
CA ASP A 6 3.37 2.15 15.41
C ASP A 6 3.32 1.65 16.88
N ARG A 7 2.40 0.71 17.18
CA ARG A 7 2.33 -0.01 18.47
C ARG A 7 3.59 -0.83 18.74
N TYR A 8 4.10 -1.54 17.73
CA TYR A 8 5.36 -2.28 17.83
C TYR A 8 6.55 -1.36 18.11
N ALA A 9 6.62 -0.21 17.43
CA ALA A 9 7.68 0.77 17.61
C ALA A 9 7.67 1.42 19.01
N LEU A 10 6.50 1.59 19.62
CA LEU A 10 6.35 2.13 20.98
C LEU A 10 6.86 1.18 22.08
N CYS A 11 6.68 -0.13 21.88
CA CYS A 11 7.07 -1.18 22.83
C CYS A 11 8.51 -1.67 22.65
N ASN A 12 9.21 -1.24 21.59
CA ASN A 12 10.56 -1.72 21.29
C ASN A 12 11.63 -1.05 22.19
N PHE A 13 12.67 -1.79 22.56
CA PHE A 13 13.72 -1.32 23.48
C PHE A 13 14.72 -0.36 22.79
N HIS A 14 14.81 -0.43 21.46
CA HIS A 14 15.70 0.44 20.68
C HIS A 14 15.12 1.85 20.49
N VAL A 15 15.86 2.86 20.97
CA VAL A 15 15.50 4.28 20.90
C VAL A 15 15.28 4.77 19.45
N SER A 16 16.04 4.22 18.49
CA SER A 16 15.90 4.55 17.06
C SER A 16 14.52 4.16 16.49
N ILE A 17 13.99 2.99 16.89
CA ILE A 17 12.69 2.51 16.44
C ILE A 17 11.57 3.33 17.11
N ARG A 18 11.73 3.67 18.39
CA ARG A 18 10.80 4.53 19.12
C ARG A 18 10.79 5.97 18.60
N ALA A 19 11.88 6.45 17.99
CA ALA A 19 11.90 7.77 17.35
C ALA A 19 10.99 7.83 16.10
N LEU A 20 10.67 6.68 15.50
CA LEU A 20 9.80 6.58 14.33
C LEU A 20 8.32 6.87 14.66
N SER A 21 7.88 6.63 15.91
CA SER A 21 6.51 6.94 16.36
C SER A 21 6.29 8.41 16.71
N ARG A 22 7.27 9.29 16.43
CA ARG A 22 7.07 10.74 16.57
C ARG A 22 5.98 11.20 15.59
N PRO A 23 5.00 12.00 16.04
CA PRO A 23 3.86 12.37 15.22
C PRO A 23 4.26 13.11 13.94
N GLN A 24 5.32 13.92 13.98
CA GLN A 24 5.85 14.63 12.80
C GLN A 24 6.34 13.69 11.70
N ILE A 25 6.95 12.55 12.05
CA ILE A 25 7.43 11.55 11.08
C ILE A 25 6.24 10.74 10.57
N ALA A 26 5.29 10.41 11.44
CA ALA A 26 4.06 9.72 11.07
C ALA A 26 3.22 10.52 10.05
N TYR A 27 3.05 11.83 10.23
CA TYR A 27 2.34 12.64 9.24
C TYR A 27 3.05 12.70 7.88
N ARG A 28 4.38 12.75 7.88
CA ARG A 28 5.17 12.76 6.65
C ARG A 28 5.11 11.42 5.92
N SER A 29 5.13 10.30 6.64
CA SER A 29 4.99 8.97 6.03
C SER A 29 3.58 8.76 5.49
N ILE A 30 2.53 9.13 6.24
CA ILE A 30 1.14 9.06 5.77
C ILE A 30 0.98 9.83 4.45
N GLY A 31 1.48 11.06 4.38
CA GLY A 31 1.42 11.88 3.16
C GLY A 31 2.14 11.25 1.97
N PHE A 32 3.31 10.67 2.20
CA PHE A 32 4.07 10.01 1.12
C PHE A 32 3.34 8.77 0.59
N ILE A 33 2.75 7.98 1.49
CA ILE A 33 2.02 6.77 1.15
C ILE A 33 0.71 7.09 0.41
N THR A 34 -0.03 8.11 0.82
CA THR A 34 -1.25 8.51 0.11
C THR A 34 -0.95 8.99 -1.30
N ILE A 35 0.12 9.77 -1.51
CA ILE A 35 0.55 10.20 -2.84
C ILE A 35 0.97 8.98 -3.68
N PHE A 36 1.78 8.09 -3.11
CA PHE A 36 2.22 6.87 -3.79
C PHE A 36 1.03 5.99 -4.22
N TRP A 37 0.05 5.81 -3.34
CA TRP A 37 -1.13 5.01 -3.64
C TRP A 37 -2.02 5.66 -4.70
N MET A 38 -2.17 6.98 -4.67
CA MET A 38 -2.89 7.71 -5.72
C MET A 38 -2.25 7.54 -7.09
N ILE A 39 -0.92 7.61 -7.18
CA ILE A 39 -0.20 7.40 -8.46
C ILE A 39 -0.45 5.99 -9.00
N ILE A 40 -0.41 4.97 -8.14
CA ILE A 40 -0.71 3.58 -8.51
C ILE A 40 -2.15 3.44 -9.00
N SER A 41 -3.12 4.07 -8.34
CA SER A 41 -4.52 4.04 -8.78
C SER A 41 -4.73 4.72 -10.12
N VAL A 42 -4.03 5.83 -10.41
CA VAL A 42 -4.09 6.52 -11.71
C VAL A 42 -3.56 5.64 -12.85
N HIS A 43 -2.54 4.83 -12.58
CA HIS A 43 -2.02 3.89 -13.57
C HIS A 43 -3.07 2.86 -14.02
N LEU A 44 -4.03 2.53 -13.15
CA LEU A 44 -5.11 1.60 -13.47
C LEU A 44 -6.04 2.20 -14.52
N LEU A 45 -6.39 3.48 -14.34
CA LEU A 45 -7.30 4.21 -15.22
C LEU A 45 -6.79 4.30 -16.66
N ILE A 46 -5.47 4.31 -16.84
CA ILE A 46 -4.84 4.39 -18.17
C ILE A 46 -4.92 3.05 -18.92
N TRP A 47 -4.95 1.93 -18.19
CA TRP A 47 -4.91 0.58 -18.74
C TRP A 47 -6.23 -0.19 -18.67
N GLU A 48 -7.27 0.40 -18.07
CA GLU A 48 -8.64 -0.09 -18.16
C GLU A 48 -9.15 0.07 -19.61
N SER A 49 -9.61 -1.03 -20.20
CA SER A 49 -10.27 -1.02 -21.51
C SER A 49 -11.72 -1.48 -21.36
N ILE A 50 -12.60 -0.90 -22.18
CA ILE A 50 -14.00 -1.32 -22.25
C ILE A 50 -14.09 -2.36 -23.37
N GLU A 51 -14.04 -3.64 -23.01
CA GLU A 51 -14.29 -4.75 -23.92
C GLU A 51 -15.63 -5.41 -23.57
N ASN A 52 -16.51 -5.56 -24.56
CA ASN A 52 -17.82 -6.21 -24.40
C ASN A 52 -18.74 -5.58 -23.32
N GLY A 53 -18.69 -4.26 -23.16
CA GLY A 53 -19.52 -3.54 -22.19
C GLY A 53 -19.12 -3.77 -20.72
N ARG A 54 -17.94 -4.36 -20.47
CA ARG A 54 -17.38 -4.55 -19.13
C ARG A 54 -16.16 -3.66 -18.99
N CYS A 55 -16.10 -2.90 -17.90
CA CYS A 55 -14.92 -2.13 -17.54
C CYS A 55 -13.97 -3.08 -16.79
N GLY A 56 -12.76 -3.23 -17.31
CA GLY A 56 -11.75 -4.00 -16.61
C GLY A 56 -10.43 -4.04 -17.34
N VAL A 57 -9.44 -4.57 -16.65
CA VAL A 57 -8.11 -4.81 -17.20
C VAL A 57 -8.06 -6.22 -17.77
N TYR A 58 -7.93 -6.34 -19.10
CA TYR A 58 -7.93 -7.62 -19.81
C TYR A 58 -6.53 -8.02 -20.29
N GLY A 59 -6.28 -9.34 -20.37
CA GLY A 59 -5.01 -9.91 -20.83
C GLY A 59 -3.96 -10.14 -19.74
N ILE A 60 -2.71 -10.34 -20.16
CA ILE A 60 -1.56 -10.67 -19.29
C ILE A 60 -1.34 -9.59 -18.21
N TYR A 61 -1.65 -8.34 -18.55
CA TYR A 61 -1.50 -7.21 -17.67
C TYR A 61 -2.45 -7.27 -16.45
N GLY A 62 -3.71 -7.71 -16.65
CA GLY A 62 -4.66 -7.91 -15.55
C GLY A 62 -4.23 -9.02 -14.57
N GLN A 63 -3.59 -10.08 -15.06
CA GLN A 63 -3.04 -11.14 -14.19
C GLN A 63 -1.85 -10.65 -13.36
N ILE A 64 -0.91 -9.93 -13.98
CA ILE A 64 0.26 -9.37 -13.27
C ILE A 64 -0.20 -8.35 -12.23
N PHE A 65 -1.13 -7.47 -12.58
CA PHE A 65 -1.72 -6.51 -11.65
C PHE A 65 -2.45 -7.19 -10.49
N GLY A 66 -3.28 -8.20 -10.78
CA GLY A 66 -3.96 -8.99 -9.75
C GLY A 66 -2.98 -9.68 -8.79
N PHE A 67 -1.88 -10.22 -9.29
CA PHE A 67 -0.83 -10.82 -8.47
C PHE A 67 -0.12 -9.78 -7.58
N TYR A 68 0.22 -8.62 -8.14
CA TYR A 68 0.80 -7.51 -7.38
C TYR A 68 -0.14 -7.06 -6.25
N VAL A 69 -1.42 -6.84 -6.55
CA VAL A 69 -2.42 -6.45 -5.54
C VAL A 69 -2.55 -7.51 -4.46
N LEU A 70 -2.67 -8.79 -4.82
CA LEU A 70 -2.81 -9.87 -3.85
C LEU A 70 -1.63 -9.93 -2.87
N ILE A 71 -0.40 -9.73 -3.35
CA ILE A 71 0.78 -9.67 -2.49
C ILE A 71 0.77 -8.41 -1.61
N PHE A 72 0.61 -7.23 -2.21
CA PHE A 72 0.80 -5.96 -1.50
C PHE A 72 -0.37 -5.56 -0.61
N THR A 73 -1.60 -5.92 -0.96
CA THR A 73 -2.80 -5.59 -0.17
C THR A 73 -3.34 -6.78 0.61
N GLY A 74 -2.98 -8.00 0.25
CA GLY A 74 -3.38 -9.22 0.97
C GLY A 74 -2.27 -9.73 1.88
N ILE A 75 -1.24 -10.36 1.30
CA ILE A 75 -0.27 -11.17 2.04
C ILE A 75 0.61 -10.32 2.97
N ILE A 76 1.18 -9.23 2.46
CA ILE A 76 2.08 -8.36 3.23
C ILE A 76 1.37 -7.76 4.46
N PRO A 77 0.18 -7.14 4.36
CA PRO A 77 -0.47 -6.59 5.54
C PRO A 77 -0.87 -7.68 6.55
N ILE A 78 -1.27 -8.88 6.11
CA ILE A 78 -1.59 -9.99 7.03
C ILE A 78 -0.35 -10.48 7.79
N SER A 79 0.80 -10.52 7.13
CA SER A 79 2.06 -10.98 7.75
C SER A 79 2.73 -9.94 8.65
N VAL A 80 2.40 -8.65 8.46
CA VAL A 80 2.92 -7.52 9.27
C VAL A 80 1.92 -7.10 10.37
N MET A 81 0.68 -7.62 10.34
CA MET A 81 -0.32 -7.47 11.41
C MET A 81 -0.05 -8.42 12.58
#